data_AF-A0A8J3CWI2-F1
#
_entry.id   AF-A0A8J3CWI2-F1
#
_cell.length_a   1.000
_cell.length_b   1.000
_cell.length_c   1.000
_cell.angle_alpha   90.00
_cell.angle_beta   90.00
_cell.angle_gamma   90.00
#
_symmetry.space_group_name_H-M   'P 1'
#
loop_
_entity.id
_entity.type
_entity.pdbx_description
1 polymer ?
#
loop_
_entity_poly.entity_id
_entity_poly.type
_entity_poly.pdbx_seq_one_letter_code
_entity_poly.pdbx_strand_id
1 'polypeptide(L)'
;MDLMRLENLWKFLCQKNNLRLDIYNVDGVIHYVVIRPRLILDYKFPLKNSSVGYLSVYDKGFDQEHVKKNILSEKKTFGFKPTANAFQNGPQKIPSNLSTLSKKYSLKLMEDFESRNRIELYPFQSTNVFELIEIINLLSQHIKQVNFFAPLPQKISKGV
;
A
#
# COMPACT_ATOMS: atom_id res chain seq x y z
N MET A 1 -10.49 3.10 15.85
CA MET A 1 -9.32 3.96 16.11
C MET A 1 -9.80 5.37 15.88
N ASP A 2 -9.61 6.29 16.83
CA ASP A 2 -10.01 7.69 16.65
C ASP A 2 -9.20 8.32 15.52
N LEU A 3 -9.83 9.13 14.68
CA LEU A 3 -9.19 9.75 13.52
C LEU A 3 -7.91 10.52 13.91
N MET A 4 -7.94 11.25 15.03
CA MET A 4 -6.75 11.92 15.57
C MET A 4 -5.61 10.96 15.91
N ARG A 5 -5.90 9.77 16.45
CA ARG A 5 -4.86 8.77 16.78
C ARG A 5 -4.21 8.22 15.52
N LEU A 6 -5.01 7.97 14.49
CA LEU A 6 -4.52 7.56 13.18
C LEU A 6 -3.62 8.62 12.54
N GLU A 7 -4.06 9.88 12.56
CA GLU A 7 -3.29 10.99 12.02
C GLU A 7 -1.97 11.17 12.78
N ASN A 8 -2.00 11.13 14.11
CA ASN A 8 -0.79 11.20 14.94
C ASN A 8 0.17 10.05 14.67
N LEU A 9 -0.34 8.83 14.45
CA LEU A 9 0.45 7.67 14.07
C LEU A 9 1.23 7.93 12.77
N TRP A 10 0.55 8.39 11.72
CA TRP A 10 1.17 8.69 10.43
C TRP A 10 2.17 9.84 10.52
N LYS A 11 1.84 10.92 11.24
CA LYS A 11 2.75 12.05 11.47
C LYS A 11 4.02 11.60 12.20
N PHE A 12 3.87 10.83 13.28
CA PHE A 12 4.99 10.29 14.05
C PHE A 12 5.92 9.43 13.19
N LEU A 13 5.34 8.52 12.39
CA LEU A 13 6.08 7.66 11.47
C LEU A 13 6.88 8.45 10.45
N CYS A 14 6.25 9.44 9.82
CA CYS A 14 6.91 10.24 8.80
C CYS A 14 8.02 11.11 9.42
N GLN A 15 7.75 11.74 10.57
CA GLN A 15 8.75 12.54 11.28
C GLN A 15 9.97 11.70 11.69
N LYS A 16 9.76 10.50 12.25
CA LYS A 16 10.86 9.60 12.65
C LYS A 16 11.75 9.18 11.49
N ASN A 17 11.19 9.10 10.27
CA ASN A 17 11.90 8.65 9.08
C ASN A 17 12.30 9.80 8.14
N ASN A 18 12.16 11.06 8.58
CA ASN A 18 12.38 12.27 7.79
C ASN A 18 11.64 12.23 6.43
N LEU A 19 10.36 11.86 6.47
CA LEU A 19 9.47 11.78 5.31
C LEU A 19 8.43 12.89 5.37
N ARG A 20 8.06 13.38 4.19
CA ARG A 20 6.93 14.28 4.03
C ARG A 20 5.63 13.46 3.95
N LEU A 21 4.65 13.87 4.74
CA LEU A 21 3.30 13.34 4.73
C LEU A 21 2.36 14.38 4.13
N ASP A 22 1.68 14.03 3.03
CA ASP A 22 0.60 14.83 2.47
C ASP A 22 -0.73 14.21 2.91
N ILE A 23 -1.63 15.04 3.43
CA ILE A 23 -2.96 14.62 3.91
C ILE A 23 -4.02 15.40 3.16
N TYR A 24 -4.98 14.70 2.56
CA TYR A 24 -6.09 15.33 1.86
C TYR A 24 -7.37 14.50 1.97
N ASN A 25 -8.52 15.13 1.76
CA ASN A 25 -9.83 14.49 1.80
C ASN A 25 -10.49 14.61 0.43
N VAL A 26 -10.88 13.47 -0.14
CA VAL A 26 -11.60 13.38 -1.42
C VAL A 26 -12.84 12.55 -1.18
N ASP A 27 -14.02 13.13 -1.43
CA ASP A 27 -15.32 12.47 -1.34
C ASP A 27 -15.59 11.72 -0.02
N GLY A 28 -15.07 12.24 1.09
CA GLY A 28 -15.24 11.64 2.42
C GLY A 28 -14.28 10.47 2.68
N VAL A 29 -13.21 10.36 1.90
CA VAL A 29 -12.08 9.46 2.14
C VAL A 29 -10.84 10.30 2.44
N ILE A 30 -10.25 10.08 3.61
CA ILE A 30 -8.99 10.73 3.98
C ILE A 30 -7.84 9.91 3.43
N HIS A 31 -6.93 10.57 2.73
CA HIS A 31 -5.71 10.01 2.19
C HIS A 31 -4.52 10.48 3.01
N TYR A 32 -3.65 9.53 3.36
CA TYR A 32 -2.36 9.76 3.99
C TYR A 32 -1.29 9.28 3.01
N VAL A 33 -0.66 10.22 2.30
CA VAL A 33 0.25 9.93 1.19
C VAL A 33 1.68 10.27 1.57
N VAL A 34 2.59 9.32 1.34
CA VAL A 34 4.02 9.49 1.53
C VAL A 34 4.74 9.16 0.23
N ILE A 35 5.54 10.11 -0.26
CA ILE A 35 6.21 9.99 -1.56
C ILE A 35 7.70 9.73 -1.35
N ARG A 36 8.21 8.68 -2.00
CA ARG A 36 9.65 8.38 -2.17
C ARG A 36 9.99 8.52 -3.66
N PRO A 37 11.29 8.60 -4.03
CA PRO A 37 11.70 8.82 -5.42
C PRO A 37 11.08 7.87 -6.46
N ARG A 38 10.80 6.62 -6.08
CA ARG A 38 10.24 5.59 -6.98
C ARG A 38 8.96 4.94 -6.47
N LEU A 39 8.56 5.21 -5.24
CA LEU A 39 7.43 4.55 -4.59
C LEU A 39 6.51 5.60 -3.97
N ILE A 40 5.22 5.32 -3.99
CA ILE A 40 4.20 6.08 -3.29
C ILE A 40 3.50 5.10 -2.34
N LEU A 41 3.35 5.54 -1.09
CA LEU A 41 2.51 4.92 -0.09
C LEU A 41 1.26 5.77 0.05
N ASP A 42 0.09 5.17 -0.06
CA ASP A 42 -1.21 5.82 0.11
C ASP A 42 -2.07 4.97 1.04
N TYR A 43 -2.43 5.53 2.19
CA TYR A 43 -3.40 4.94 3.09
C TYR A 43 -4.71 5.72 3.02
N LYS A 44 -5.80 5.03 2.68
CA LYS A 44 -7.14 5.59 2.52
C LYS A 44 -8.02 5.19 3.68
N PHE A 45 -8.68 6.15 4.30
CA PHE A 45 -9.59 5.95 5.42
C PHE A 45 -10.97 6.57 5.14
N PRO A 46 -11.99 5.77 4.79
CA PRO A 46 -13.34 6.27 4.55
C PRO A 46 -14.03 6.72 5.84
N LEU A 47 -14.56 7.94 5.86
CA LEU A 47 -15.19 8.54 7.04
C LEU A 47 -16.60 8.01 7.33
N LYS A 48 -17.35 7.65 6.29
CA LYS A 48 -18.80 7.38 6.41
C LYS A 48 -19.13 5.96 6.89
N ASN A 49 -18.32 4.95 6.55
CA ASN A 49 -18.77 3.54 6.61
C ASN A 49 -17.75 2.52 7.15
N SER A 50 -16.56 2.90 7.63
CA SER A 50 -15.55 1.89 7.96
C SER A 50 -14.57 2.28 9.06
N SER A 51 -14.42 1.41 10.06
CA SER A 51 -13.29 1.38 10.99
C SER A 51 -11.99 0.88 10.34
N VAL A 52 -12.02 0.59 9.03
CA VAL A 52 -10.96 -0.08 8.29
C VAL A 52 -10.57 0.77 7.08
N GLY A 53 -9.28 0.79 6.76
CA GLY A 53 -8.76 1.54 5.62
C GLY A 53 -8.28 0.64 4.48
N TYR A 54 -7.64 1.26 3.51
CA TYR A 54 -7.01 0.63 2.36
C TYR A 54 -5.56 1.07 2.34
N LEU A 55 -4.61 0.12 2.32
CA LEU A 55 -3.20 0.42 2.19
C LEU A 55 -2.76 0.13 0.77
N SER A 56 -2.16 1.11 0.10
CA SER A 56 -1.58 0.95 -1.24
C SER A 56 -0.10 1.31 -1.23
N VAL A 57 0.73 0.46 -1.82
CA VAL A 57 2.11 0.82 -2.19
C VAL A 57 2.26 0.62 -3.68
N TYR A 58 2.78 1.61 -4.38
CA TYR A 58 2.88 1.56 -5.84
C TYR A 58 4.04 2.36 -6.39
N ASP A 59 4.41 2.01 -7.62
CA ASP A 59 5.40 2.73 -8.40
C ASP A 59 4.94 4.14 -8.74
N LYS A 60 5.86 5.11 -8.60
CA LYS A 60 5.59 6.47 -9.06
C LYS A 60 5.31 6.45 -10.56
N GLY A 61 4.14 6.95 -10.94
CA GLY A 61 3.67 6.97 -12.32
C GLY A 61 2.76 5.80 -12.71
N PHE A 62 2.52 4.82 -11.84
CA PHE A 62 1.61 3.72 -12.11
C PHE A 62 0.27 4.19 -12.70
N ASP A 63 -0.11 3.61 -13.83
CA ASP A 63 -1.33 3.96 -14.55
C ASP A 63 -2.46 2.99 -14.20
N GLN A 64 -3.47 3.49 -13.50
CA GLN A 64 -4.61 2.69 -13.06
C GLN A 64 -5.61 2.40 -14.19
N GLU A 65 -5.61 3.19 -15.27
CA GLU A 65 -6.52 3.01 -16.40
C GLU A 65 -6.00 1.92 -17.35
N HIS A 66 -4.67 1.78 -17.46
CA HIS A 66 -4.01 0.85 -18.37
C HIS A 66 -3.34 -0.31 -17.62
N VAL A 67 -4.15 -1.12 -16.93
CA VAL A 67 -3.66 -2.30 -16.19
C VAL A 67 -3.53 -3.52 -17.11
N LYS A 68 -2.32 -4.08 -17.21
CA LYS A 68 -2.01 -5.29 -17.98
C LYS A 68 -2.27 -6.56 -17.18
N LYS A 69 -1.92 -6.59 -15.90
CA LYS A 69 -2.17 -7.74 -15.00
C LYS A 69 -2.85 -7.28 -13.73
N ASN A 70 -3.80 -8.08 -13.27
CA ASN A 70 -4.54 -7.83 -12.03
C ASN A 70 -4.81 -9.19 -11.36
N ILE A 71 -4.16 -9.42 -10.24
CA ILE A 71 -4.32 -10.61 -9.41
C ILE A 71 -5.06 -10.19 -8.15
N LEU A 72 -6.19 -10.82 -7.88
CA LEU A 72 -6.97 -10.58 -6.68
C LEU A 72 -7.02 -11.83 -5.82
N SER A 73 -6.69 -11.66 -4.55
CA SER A 73 -6.91 -12.65 -3.50
C SER A 73 -7.85 -12.05 -2.47
N GLU A 74 -9.11 -12.48 -2.50
CA GLU A 74 -10.09 -12.06 -1.50
C GLU A 74 -10.08 -13.04 -0.33
N LYS A 75 -9.93 -12.50 0.87
CA LYS A 75 -10.21 -13.26 2.08
C LYS A 75 -11.72 -13.47 2.15
N LYS A 76 -12.17 -14.72 2.14
CA LYS A 76 -13.59 -15.05 2.38
C LYS A 76 -13.98 -14.57 3.78
N THR A 77 -14.65 -13.44 3.86
CA THR A 77 -15.39 -13.00 5.05
C THR A 77 -16.83 -13.47 4.93
N PHE A 78 -17.35 -14.09 6.00
CA PHE A 78 -18.73 -14.57 6.05
C PHE A 78 -19.70 -13.41 5.75
N GLY A 79 -20.61 -13.60 4.79
CA GLY A 79 -21.59 -12.58 4.38
C GLY A 79 -21.16 -11.60 3.27
N PHE A 80 -19.89 -11.61 2.83
CA PHE A 80 -19.46 -10.82 1.67
C PHE A 80 -19.35 -11.69 0.42
N LYS A 81 -20.08 -11.33 -0.63
CA LYS A 81 -19.92 -11.97 -1.93
C LYS A 81 -18.60 -11.48 -2.55
N PRO A 82 -17.68 -12.37 -2.92
CA PRO A 82 -16.46 -11.98 -3.61
C PRO A 82 -16.79 -11.18 -4.87
N THR A 83 -16.07 -10.08 -5.11
CA THR A 83 -16.36 -9.17 -6.21
C THR A 83 -15.91 -9.83 -7.50
N ALA A 84 -16.86 -10.37 -8.27
CA ALA A 84 -16.62 -11.31 -9.38
C ALA A 84 -15.90 -10.74 -10.63
N ASN A 85 -15.18 -9.62 -10.56
CA ASN A 85 -14.61 -8.93 -11.73
C ASN A 85 -13.07 -8.82 -11.71
N ALA A 86 -12.35 -9.91 -11.46
CA ALA A 86 -10.88 -9.89 -11.50
C ALA A 86 -10.26 -11.16 -12.09
N PHE A 87 -10.66 -11.58 -13.29
CA PHE A 87 -9.90 -12.57 -14.07
C PHE A 87 -9.89 -12.20 -15.54
N GLN A 88 -9.04 -11.25 -15.94
CA GLN A 88 -8.64 -11.14 -17.34
C GLN A 88 -7.41 -12.00 -17.68
N ASN A 89 -6.68 -12.54 -16.70
CA ASN A 89 -5.45 -13.30 -16.97
C ASN A 89 -5.23 -14.50 -16.01
N GLY A 90 -6.04 -15.56 -16.13
CA GLY A 90 -5.79 -16.89 -15.55
C GLY A 90 -5.58 -16.97 -14.02
N PRO A 91 -5.40 -18.19 -13.45
CA PRO A 91 -5.07 -18.36 -12.04
C PRO A 91 -3.59 -18.04 -11.80
N GLN A 92 -3.24 -16.75 -11.74
CA GLN A 92 -1.90 -16.34 -11.32
C GLN A 92 -1.74 -16.57 -9.81
N LYS A 93 -0.73 -17.35 -9.44
CA LYS A 93 -0.40 -17.64 -8.04
C LYS A 93 0.12 -16.37 -7.36
N ILE A 94 -0.32 -16.14 -6.13
CA ILE A 94 0.22 -15.09 -5.27
C ILE A 94 1.70 -15.40 -4.99
N PRO A 95 2.60 -14.41 -5.13
CA PRO A 95 3.99 -14.57 -4.75
C PRO A 95 4.15 -15.08 -3.31
N SER A 96 5.06 -16.03 -3.10
CA SER A 96 5.21 -16.72 -1.80
C SER A 96 5.50 -15.75 -0.64
N ASN A 97 6.25 -14.68 -0.91
CA ASN A 97 6.57 -13.63 0.07
C ASN A 97 5.34 -12.82 0.51
N LEU A 98 4.26 -12.79 -0.29
CA LEU A 98 2.99 -12.11 0.04
C LEU A 98 1.90 -13.06 0.52
N SER A 99 2.14 -14.38 0.47
CA SER A 99 1.18 -15.41 0.85
C SER A 99 0.73 -15.33 2.32
N THR A 100 1.56 -14.78 3.20
CA THR A 100 1.20 -14.56 4.61
C THR A 100 0.24 -13.39 4.75
N LEU A 101 0.40 -12.33 3.94
CA LEU A 101 -0.51 -11.20 3.91
C LEU A 101 -1.88 -11.59 3.34
N SER A 102 -1.92 -12.43 2.30
CA SER A 102 -3.19 -12.88 1.70
C SER A 102 -4.03 -13.76 2.63
N LYS A 103 -3.45 -14.29 3.71
CA LYS A 103 -4.21 -14.97 4.79
C LYS A 103 -4.88 -13.98 5.74
N LYS A 104 -4.26 -12.81 5.94
CA LYS A 104 -4.72 -11.77 6.87
C LYS A 104 -5.68 -10.78 6.21
N TYR A 105 -5.36 -10.36 5.00
CA TYR A 105 -6.02 -9.31 4.23
C TYR A 105 -6.45 -9.82 2.86
N SER A 106 -7.43 -9.17 2.25
CA SER A 106 -7.58 -9.23 0.80
C SER A 106 -6.43 -8.44 0.16
N LEU A 107 -5.80 -9.05 -0.84
CA LEU A 107 -4.61 -8.57 -1.51
C LEU A 107 -4.92 -8.40 -2.99
N LYS A 108 -4.60 -7.23 -3.54
CA LYS A 108 -4.68 -6.95 -4.97
C LYS A 108 -3.30 -6.58 -5.51
N LEU A 109 -2.84 -7.27 -6.55
CA LEU A 109 -1.58 -7.00 -7.24
C LEU A 109 -1.90 -6.54 -8.65
N MET A 110 -1.40 -5.39 -9.05
CA MET A 110 -1.60 -4.83 -10.37
C MET A 110 -0.27 -4.48 -11.02
N GLU A 111 -0.16 -4.73 -12.31
CA GLU A 111 0.96 -4.36 -13.18
C GLU A 111 0.37 -3.63 -14.39
N ASP A 112 0.85 -2.41 -14.68
CA ASP A 112 0.44 -1.67 -15.87
C ASP A 112 1.26 -2.07 -17.11
N PHE A 113 0.95 -1.48 -18.28
CA PHE A 113 1.66 -1.80 -19.51
C PHE A 113 3.15 -1.38 -19.50
N GLU A 114 3.53 -0.44 -18.64
CA GLU A 114 4.91 -0.02 -18.42
C GLU A 114 5.64 -0.88 -17.38
N SER A 115 5.03 -1.99 -16.95
CA SER A 115 5.57 -2.89 -15.91
C SER A 115 5.76 -2.19 -14.56
N ARG A 116 5.00 -1.13 -14.29
CA ARG A 116 4.92 -0.48 -12.97
C ARG A 116 3.91 -1.25 -12.12
N ASN A 117 4.22 -1.41 -10.84
CA ASN A 117 3.43 -2.27 -9.96
C ASN A 117 2.67 -1.46 -8.92
N ARG A 118 1.50 -1.98 -8.52
CA ARG A 118 0.71 -1.52 -7.39
C ARG A 118 0.21 -2.69 -6.58
N ILE A 119 0.37 -2.61 -5.26
CA ILE A 119 -0.16 -3.59 -4.33
C ILE A 119 -1.14 -2.89 -3.39
N GLU A 120 -2.32 -3.47 -3.21
CA GLU A 120 -3.34 -2.98 -2.29
C GLU A 120 -3.71 -4.05 -1.26
N LEU A 121 -3.91 -3.62 -0.01
CA LEU A 121 -4.44 -4.42 1.08
C LEU A 121 -5.75 -3.84 1.60
N TYR A 122 -6.76 -4.69 1.78
CA TYR A 122 -8.02 -4.32 2.43
C TYR A 122 -8.68 -5.53 3.10
N PRO A 123 -9.50 -5.34 4.15
CA PRO A 123 -9.50 -4.17 5.03
C PRO A 123 -8.17 -4.05 5.78
N PHE A 124 -7.55 -2.86 5.78
CA PHE A 124 -6.30 -2.60 6.49
C PHE A 124 -6.52 -1.71 7.71
N GLN A 125 -6.23 -2.27 8.88
CA GLN A 125 -6.20 -1.55 10.14
C GLN A 125 -5.00 -2.08 10.92
N SER A 126 -3.99 -1.24 11.14
CA SER A 126 -2.91 -1.56 12.07
C SER A 126 -2.88 -0.50 13.16
N THR A 127 -2.88 -0.97 14.41
CA THR A 127 -2.68 -0.16 15.61
C THR A 127 -1.22 -0.17 16.05
N ASN A 128 -0.37 -0.97 15.39
CA ASN A 128 1.01 -1.22 15.77
C ASN A 128 1.97 -0.64 14.72
N VAL A 129 2.78 0.33 15.12
CA VAL A 129 3.81 0.96 14.26
C VAL A 129 4.74 -0.08 13.64
N PHE A 130 5.15 -1.09 14.41
CA PHE A 130 6.10 -2.10 13.93
C PHE A 130 5.49 -2.97 12.84
N GLU A 131 4.26 -3.43 13.03
CA GLU A 131 3.52 -4.20 12.01
C GLU A 131 3.33 -3.36 10.74
N LEU A 132 2.99 -2.07 10.89
CA LEU A 132 2.82 -1.18 9.75
C LEU A 132 4.12 -1.01 8.96
N ILE A 133 5.26 -0.81 9.63
CA ILE A 133 6.59 -0.72 9.00
C ILE A 133 6.92 -2.03 8.27
N GLU A 134 6.74 -3.17 8.92
CA GLU A 134 7.04 -4.49 8.35
C GLU A 134 6.21 -4.75 7.09
N ILE A 135 4.90 -4.51 7.15
CA ILE A 135 4.01 -4.70 6.00
C ILE A 135 4.40 -3.79 4.85
N ILE A 136 4.58 -2.49 5.10
CA ILE A 136 4.93 -1.53 4.04
C ILE A 136 6.30 -1.85 3.42
N ASN A 137 7.28 -2.24 4.24
CA ASN A 137 8.59 -2.66 3.74
C ASN A 137 8.49 -3.94 2.92
N LEU A 138 7.70 -4.94 3.35
CA LEU A 138 7.48 -6.17 2.59
C LEU A 138 6.84 -5.88 1.22
N LEU A 139 5.82 -5.00 1.17
CA LEU A 139 5.22 -4.56 -0.08
C LEU A 139 6.24 -3.85 -0.99
N SER A 140 7.04 -2.96 -0.41
CA SER A 140 8.05 -2.18 -1.16
C SER A 140 9.20 -3.04 -1.67
N GLN A 141 9.61 -4.05 -0.90
CA GLN A 141 10.59 -5.04 -1.32
C GLN A 141 10.07 -5.88 -2.49
N HIS A 142 8.78 -6.21 -2.50
CA HIS A 142 8.18 -6.90 -3.63
C HIS A 142 8.21 -6.05 -4.91
N ILE A 143 7.96 -4.74 -4.81
CA ILE A 143 7.88 -3.84 -5.97
C ILE A 143 9.27 -3.40 -6.48
N LYS A 144 10.20 -3.03 -5.59
CA LYS A 144 11.52 -2.47 -5.95
C LYS A 144 12.71 -3.04 -5.17
N GLN A 145 12.52 -4.11 -4.39
CA GLN A 145 13.60 -4.69 -3.56
C GLN A 145 14.23 -3.67 -2.60
N VAL A 146 13.45 -2.69 -2.15
CA VAL A 146 13.88 -1.66 -1.18
C VAL A 146 12.89 -1.54 -0.03
N ASN A 147 13.39 -1.20 1.14
CA ASN A 147 12.56 -0.83 2.29
C ASN A 147 12.04 0.59 2.12
N PHE A 148 10.73 0.79 2.28
CA PHE A 148 10.11 2.11 2.19
C PHE A 148 10.66 3.07 3.25
N PHE A 149 10.87 2.57 4.47
CA PHE A 149 11.32 3.37 5.61
C PHE A 149 12.84 3.33 5.82
N ALA A 150 13.63 2.73 4.91
CA ALA A 150 15.09 2.80 5.03
C ALA A 150 15.62 4.22 4.74
N PRO A 151 16.80 4.58 5.29
CA PRO A 151 17.52 5.78 4.85
C PRO A 151 17.72 5.74 3.35
N LEU A 152 17.49 6.86 2.66
CA LEU A 152 17.87 6.94 1.24
C LEU A 152 19.38 6.78 1.16
N PRO A 153 19.91 6.01 0.17
CA PRO A 153 21.34 5.98 -0.06
C PRO A 153 21.81 7.42 -0.28
N GLN A 154 22.67 7.90 0.62
CA GLN A 154 23.30 9.21 0.44
C GLN A 154 24.09 9.11 -0.87
N LYS A 155 23.78 9.99 -1.83
CA LYS A 155 24.66 10.17 -2.98
C LYS A 155 26.00 10.60 -2.40
N ILE A 156 26.99 9.70 -2.43
CA ILE A 156 28.37 10.07 -2.16
C ILE A 156 28.69 11.10 -3.24
N SER A 157 28.72 12.39 -2.88
CA SER A 157 29.32 13.38 -3.75
C SER A 157 30.79 13.00 -3.83
N LYS A 158 31.19 12.31 -4.89
CA LYS A 158 32.59 12.25 -5.25
C LYS A 158 32.96 13.69 -5.56
N GLY A 159 33.60 14.35 -4.59
CA GLY A 159 34.25 15.64 -4.79
C GLY A 159 35.23 15.46 -5.94
N VAL A 160 35.01 16.25 -6.98
CA VAL A 160 35.98 16.51 -8.03
C VAL A 160 36.90 17.61 -7.53
#